data_AF-A0A635RBP8-F1
#
_entry.id   AF-A0A635RBP8-F1
#
_cell.length_a   1.000
_cell.length_b   1.000
_cell.length_c   1.000
_cell.angle_alpha   90.00
_cell.angle_beta   90.00
_cell.angle_gamma   90.00
#
_symmetry.space_group_name_H-M   'P 1'
#
loop_
_entity.id
_entity.type
_entity.pdbx_description
1 polymer ?
#
loop_
_entity_poly.entity_id
_entity_poly.type
_entity_poly.pdbx_seq_one_letter_code
_entity_poly.pdbx_strand_id
1 'polypeptide(L)'
;MLDLQGFIQIPALFDNQDGVTAPVGELSDLTLSYAKSKQTFTKSNLQVQLVTFTSKREKQTVVVPAEFSDHILTVSQWIYQQAILGNLRNDELEFQRLLLGQFQSTISGVQSGAMIQTNSNWFPRWVSWKYEATADQVQDDTDVDNQIIVWFSDEDFDQDYTGFEIEVQMPIEPIDTFLATKSVVEKAMEGFNLTEHHKKINELMAGFPYTAIQTNYYTWHDQENYESTLVVPMSVIIYGRAGKNPTKIKQALREHILANSSFTVPIGVKVFPEIFTTTKFTMVPGWKIRGIPNEEDVAALYSPILPYDFWVKAITKFGEWSDQSVAERNSNTVSKPTTDVTDLPTVYKSLNMVVISGPENDTRKNTLHETLPDYALIATTNPDIARMSKSTTEWLALFFQALIAAEEYHPYQTSLDVVKLVDEADPDNYFWVFEYDNVEYRILSRKSKWYTEIDEE
;
A
#
# COMPACT_ATOMS: atom_id res chain seq x y z
N MET A 1 0.09 15.45 -17.26
CA MET A 1 0.53 14.05 -17.38
C MET A 1 -0.67 13.11 -17.34
N LEU A 2 -0.75 12.20 -18.30
CA LEU A 2 -1.72 11.11 -18.34
C LEU A 2 -1.14 9.85 -17.65
N ASP A 3 -1.81 9.33 -16.62
CA ASP A 3 -1.47 8.07 -15.97
C ASP A 3 -2.48 6.98 -16.37
N LEU A 4 -1.98 5.93 -17.03
CA LEU A 4 -2.75 4.79 -17.50
C LEU A 4 -2.26 3.51 -16.86
N GLN A 5 -3.14 2.85 -16.12
CA GLN A 5 -2.86 1.58 -15.47
C GLN A 5 -3.95 0.57 -15.83
N GLY A 6 -3.57 -0.57 -16.39
CA GLY A 6 -4.54 -1.57 -16.85
C GLY A 6 -3.99 -2.99 -16.88
N PHE A 7 -4.87 -3.95 -17.11
CA PHE A 7 -4.53 -5.36 -17.20
C PHE A 7 -4.77 -5.86 -18.62
N ILE A 8 -3.86 -6.71 -19.13
CA ILE A 8 -4.02 -7.36 -20.42
C ILE A 8 -4.64 -8.73 -20.22
N GLN A 9 -5.89 -8.87 -20.62
CA GLN A 9 -6.56 -10.16 -20.70
C GLN A 9 -6.20 -10.88 -22.00
N ILE A 10 -5.92 -12.17 -21.90
CA ILE A 10 -5.60 -13.05 -23.03
C ILE A 10 -6.54 -14.26 -22.93
N PRO A 11 -7.76 -14.19 -23.52
CA PRO A 11 -8.78 -15.23 -23.36
C PRO A 11 -8.33 -16.65 -23.71
N ALA A 12 -7.34 -16.79 -24.59
CA ALA A 12 -6.76 -18.08 -24.97
C ALA A 12 -5.96 -18.76 -23.84
N LEU A 13 -5.62 -18.04 -22.77
CA LEU A 13 -4.83 -18.53 -21.63
C LEU A 13 -5.64 -18.74 -20.35
N PHE A 14 -6.94 -18.40 -20.34
CA PHE A 14 -7.78 -18.50 -19.15
C PHE A 14 -7.88 -19.95 -18.66
N ASP A 15 -7.80 -20.15 -17.35
CA ASP A 15 -8.06 -21.42 -16.70
C ASP A 15 -9.54 -21.50 -16.32
N ASN A 16 -10.30 -22.34 -17.01
CA ASN A 16 -11.75 -22.46 -16.78
C ASN A 16 -12.10 -23.34 -15.57
N GLN A 17 -11.13 -23.66 -14.72
CA GLN A 17 -11.36 -24.37 -13.46
C GLN A 17 -11.90 -23.41 -12.40
N ASP A 18 -12.87 -23.90 -11.63
CA ASP A 18 -13.50 -23.12 -10.57
C ASP A 18 -12.49 -22.66 -9.51
N GLY A 19 -12.47 -21.35 -9.25
CA GLY A 19 -11.57 -20.72 -8.28
C GLY A 19 -10.08 -20.68 -8.66
N VAL A 20 -9.73 -20.99 -9.91
CA VAL A 20 -8.35 -20.91 -10.41
C VAL A 20 -8.22 -19.75 -11.39
N THR A 21 -7.20 -18.92 -11.19
CA THR A 21 -6.84 -17.83 -12.11
C THR A 21 -5.53 -18.20 -12.79
N ALA A 22 -5.48 -18.13 -14.12
CA ALA A 22 -4.26 -18.40 -14.86
C ALA A 22 -3.15 -17.42 -14.45
N PRO A 23 -1.88 -17.87 -14.38
CA PRO A 23 -0.76 -17.01 -13.98
C PRO A 23 -0.53 -15.78 -14.88
N VAL A 24 -1.05 -15.85 -16.11
CA VAL A 24 -0.90 -14.83 -17.14
C VAL A 24 -2.21 -14.67 -17.89
N GLY A 25 -2.61 -13.41 -18.07
CA GLY A 25 -3.65 -13.01 -18.98
C GLY A 25 -5.07 -13.17 -18.43
N GLU A 26 -5.25 -13.55 -17.17
CA GLU A 26 -6.58 -13.70 -16.56
C GLU A 26 -6.66 -12.86 -15.29
N LEU A 27 -7.78 -12.16 -15.09
CA LEU A 27 -8.04 -11.40 -13.86
C LEU A 27 -8.84 -12.27 -12.90
N SER A 28 -8.51 -12.22 -11.60
CA SER A 28 -9.37 -12.82 -10.58
C SER A 28 -10.61 -11.94 -10.30
N ASP A 29 -11.65 -12.56 -9.74
CA ASP A 29 -12.83 -11.83 -9.27
C ASP A 29 -12.49 -10.76 -8.22
N LEU A 30 -11.43 -11.00 -7.43
CA LEU A 30 -10.93 -10.06 -6.45
C LEU A 30 -10.38 -8.81 -7.12
N THR A 31 -9.42 -8.93 -8.03
CA THR A 31 -8.77 -7.77 -8.66
C THR A 31 -9.72 -7.02 -9.59
N LEU A 32 -10.74 -7.69 -10.16
CA LEU A 32 -11.84 -7.02 -10.88
C LEU A 32 -12.61 -6.02 -10.01
N SER A 33 -12.63 -6.17 -8.68
CA SER A 33 -13.28 -5.23 -7.76
C SER A 33 -12.48 -3.96 -7.48
N TYR A 34 -11.25 -3.82 -8.02
CA TYR A 34 -10.30 -2.78 -7.60
C TYR A 34 -10.66 -1.36 -8.04
N ALA A 35 -11.60 -1.23 -8.99
CA ALA A 35 -12.14 0.06 -9.41
C ALA A 35 -13.64 -0.06 -9.68
N LYS A 36 -14.42 0.97 -9.31
CA LYS A 36 -15.86 1.02 -9.58
C LYS A 36 -16.12 1.01 -11.08
N SER A 37 -15.46 1.91 -11.81
CA SER A 37 -15.56 2.02 -13.25
C SER A 37 -14.29 1.53 -13.93
N LYS A 38 -14.44 0.56 -14.83
CA LYS A 38 -13.36 0.02 -15.67
C LYS A 38 -13.70 0.27 -17.12
N GLN A 39 -12.69 0.57 -17.94
CA GLN A 39 -12.86 0.73 -19.38
C GLN A 39 -12.25 -0.49 -20.08
N THR A 40 -12.98 -1.07 -21.03
CA THR A 40 -12.55 -2.29 -21.72
C THR A 40 -12.39 -2.03 -23.20
N PHE A 41 -11.24 -2.41 -23.75
CA PHE A 41 -10.89 -2.19 -25.15
C PHE A 41 -10.49 -3.51 -25.82
N THR A 42 -11.08 -3.77 -26.98
CA THR A 42 -10.83 -4.96 -27.79
C THR A 42 -10.81 -4.59 -29.25
N LYS A 43 -10.05 -5.33 -30.05
CA LYS A 43 -10.11 -5.26 -31.52
C LYS A 43 -10.32 -6.66 -32.08
N SER A 44 -11.20 -6.79 -33.07
CA SER A 44 -11.64 -8.09 -33.60
C SER A 44 -10.52 -8.96 -34.19
N ASN A 45 -9.41 -8.34 -34.58
CA ASN A 45 -8.23 -9.00 -35.14
C ASN A 45 -7.12 -9.27 -34.12
N LEU A 46 -7.32 -8.93 -32.84
CA LEU A 46 -6.34 -9.12 -31.77
C LEU A 46 -6.79 -10.24 -30.81
N GLN A 47 -5.82 -10.91 -30.20
CA GLN A 47 -6.04 -11.95 -29.20
C GLN A 47 -5.95 -11.43 -27.77
N VAL A 48 -5.69 -10.13 -27.61
CA VAL A 48 -5.52 -9.44 -26.34
C VAL A 48 -6.64 -8.42 -26.13
N GLN A 49 -6.98 -8.21 -24.87
CA GLN A 49 -7.97 -7.24 -24.41
C GLN A 49 -7.35 -6.39 -23.32
N LEU A 50 -7.59 -5.08 -23.36
CA LEU A 50 -7.15 -4.16 -22.31
C LEU A 50 -8.33 -3.86 -21.38
N VAL A 51 -8.12 -4.08 -20.08
CA VAL A 51 -9.02 -3.61 -19.02
C VAL A 51 -8.31 -2.51 -18.25
N THR A 52 -8.73 -1.27 -18.41
CA THR A 52 -8.14 -0.11 -17.74
C THR A 52 -8.84 0.16 -16.42
N PHE A 53 -8.04 0.25 -15.35
CA PHE A 53 -8.50 0.55 -13.99
C PHE A 53 -8.19 1.99 -13.60
N THR A 54 -7.05 2.53 -14.02
CA THR A 54 -6.70 3.95 -13.86
C THR A 54 -6.56 4.61 -15.21
N SER A 55 -7.26 5.72 -15.38
CA SER A 55 -7.05 6.66 -16.47
C SER A 55 -7.23 8.06 -15.94
N LYS A 56 -6.13 8.70 -15.55
CA LYS A 56 -6.14 9.99 -14.87
C LYS A 56 -5.31 11.01 -15.60
N ARG A 57 -5.89 12.18 -15.81
CA ARG A 57 -5.14 13.39 -16.15
C ARG A 57 -5.02 14.20 -14.87
N GLU A 58 -3.79 14.29 -14.36
CA GLU A 58 -3.50 14.81 -13.02
C GLU A 58 -4.27 14.04 -11.93
N LYS A 59 -5.41 14.56 -11.47
CA LYS A 59 -6.28 13.93 -10.44
C LYS A 59 -7.67 13.58 -10.95
N GLN A 60 -8.00 13.93 -12.19
CA GLN A 60 -9.33 13.70 -12.75
C GLN A 60 -9.34 12.44 -13.60
N THR A 61 -10.32 11.58 -13.35
CA THR A 61 -10.56 10.40 -14.18
C THR A 61 -11.04 10.84 -15.56
N VAL A 62 -10.39 10.34 -16.60
CA VAL A 62 -10.73 10.61 -18.01
C VAL A 62 -11.01 9.30 -18.75
N VAL A 63 -11.82 9.40 -19.82
CA VAL A 63 -11.93 8.29 -20.78
C VAL A 63 -10.58 8.07 -21.43
N VAL A 64 -10.13 6.82 -21.56
CA VAL A 64 -8.84 6.52 -22.18
C VAL A 64 -8.89 7.02 -23.63
N PRO A 65 -7.96 7.88 -24.06
CA PRO A 65 -7.93 8.33 -25.45
C PRO A 65 -7.68 7.16 -26.41
N ALA A 66 -8.31 7.20 -27.58
CA ALA A 66 -8.32 6.07 -28.51
C ALA A 66 -6.91 5.70 -28.97
N GLU A 67 -6.06 6.70 -29.23
CA GLU A 67 -4.66 6.57 -29.62
C GLU A 67 -3.83 5.79 -28.59
N PHE A 68 -4.11 5.96 -27.30
CA PHE A 68 -3.43 5.24 -26.23
C PHE A 68 -3.92 3.80 -26.11
N SER A 69 -5.24 3.58 -26.10
CA SER A 69 -5.78 2.21 -26.05
C SER A 69 -5.33 1.37 -27.26
N ASP A 70 -5.28 1.99 -28.45
CA ASP A 70 -4.80 1.37 -29.69
C ASP A 70 -3.31 1.03 -29.65
N HIS A 71 -2.48 1.94 -29.12
CA HIS A 71 -1.06 1.71 -28.93
C HIS A 71 -0.80 0.57 -27.94
N ILE A 72 -1.46 0.59 -26.78
CA ILE A 72 -1.32 -0.43 -25.74
C ILE A 72 -1.72 -1.81 -26.28
N LEU A 73 -2.83 -1.91 -27.00
CA LEU A 73 -3.27 -3.16 -27.63
C LEU A 73 -2.26 -3.65 -28.68
N THR A 74 -1.65 -2.74 -29.45
CA THR A 74 -0.65 -3.09 -30.46
C THR A 74 0.63 -3.66 -29.81
N VAL A 75 1.13 -3.00 -28.77
CA VAL A 75 2.30 -3.46 -28.00
C VAL A 75 2.00 -4.82 -27.34
N SER A 76 0.85 -4.93 -26.67
CA SER A 76 0.44 -6.14 -25.95
C SER A 76 0.23 -7.33 -26.88
N GLN A 77 -0.33 -7.10 -28.08
CA GLN A 77 -0.47 -8.11 -29.11
C GLN A 77 0.90 -8.63 -29.57
N TRP A 78 1.88 -7.73 -29.76
CA TRP A 78 3.23 -8.11 -30.15
C TRP A 78 3.89 -8.97 -29.06
N ILE A 79 3.76 -8.60 -27.79
CA ILE A 79 4.25 -9.39 -26.65
C ILE A 79 3.66 -10.80 -26.70
N TYR A 80 2.33 -10.91 -26.84
CA TYR A 80 1.66 -12.21 -26.98
C TYR A 80 2.21 -13.03 -28.14
N GLN A 81 2.40 -12.43 -29.32
CA GLN A 81 2.94 -13.12 -30.50
C GLN A 81 4.37 -13.61 -30.28
N GLN A 82 5.25 -12.80 -29.69
CA GLN A 82 6.62 -13.23 -29.41
C GLN A 82 6.66 -14.37 -28.39
N ALA A 83 5.78 -14.33 -27.38
CA ALA A 83 5.67 -15.37 -26.38
C ALA A 83 5.25 -16.71 -27.02
N ILE A 84 4.16 -16.73 -27.80
CA ILE A 84 3.66 -17.98 -28.42
C ILE A 84 4.59 -18.53 -29.51
N LEU A 85 5.43 -17.69 -30.12
CA LEU A 85 6.48 -18.11 -31.06
C LEU A 85 7.72 -18.67 -30.35
N GLY A 86 7.78 -18.61 -29.01
CA GLY A 86 8.92 -19.08 -28.21
C GLY A 86 10.14 -18.16 -28.28
N ASN A 87 9.97 -16.90 -28.69
CA ASN A 87 11.07 -15.94 -28.80
C ASN A 87 11.41 -15.31 -27.45
N LEU A 88 10.46 -15.26 -26.52
CA LEU A 88 10.69 -14.77 -25.16
C LEU A 88 11.25 -15.88 -24.28
N ARG A 89 12.17 -15.50 -23.38
CA ARG A 89 12.88 -16.41 -22.46
C ARG A 89 12.73 -15.90 -21.03
N ASN A 90 13.25 -16.66 -20.06
CA ASN A 90 13.38 -16.20 -18.67
C ASN A 90 14.52 -15.18 -18.51
N ASP A 91 14.43 -14.07 -19.24
CA ASP A 91 15.41 -12.99 -19.25
C ASP A 91 14.67 -11.66 -19.47
N GLU A 92 14.54 -10.91 -18.37
CA GLU A 92 13.85 -9.61 -18.34
C GLU A 92 14.57 -8.55 -19.18
N LEU A 93 15.90 -8.51 -19.11
CA LEU A 93 16.70 -7.50 -19.82
C LEU A 93 16.65 -7.73 -21.34
N GLU A 94 16.70 -8.99 -21.75
CA GLU A 94 16.54 -9.35 -23.16
C GLU A 94 15.12 -9.02 -23.66
N PHE A 95 14.08 -9.27 -22.85
CA PHE A 95 12.71 -8.85 -23.18
C PHE A 95 12.63 -7.33 -23.40
N GLN A 96 13.15 -6.53 -22.46
CA GLN A 96 13.16 -5.07 -22.57
C GLN A 96 13.87 -4.60 -23.84
N ARG A 97 15.01 -5.22 -24.17
CA ARG A 97 15.79 -4.92 -25.38
C ARG A 97 15.02 -5.25 -26.66
N LEU A 98 14.34 -6.40 -26.72
CA LEU A 98 13.52 -6.79 -27.87
C LEU A 98 12.33 -5.84 -28.07
N LEU A 99 11.65 -5.49 -26.98
CA LEU A 99 10.51 -4.57 -27.02
C LEU A 99 10.93 -3.18 -27.50
N LEU A 100 12.00 -2.63 -26.93
CA LEU A 100 12.56 -1.35 -27.35
C LEU A 100 13.04 -1.40 -28.80
N GLY A 101 13.68 -2.50 -29.23
CA GLY A 101 14.12 -2.66 -30.61
C GLY A 101 12.97 -2.65 -31.62
N GLN A 102 11.81 -3.22 -31.26
CA GLN A 102 10.61 -3.22 -32.12
C GLN A 102 9.93 -1.86 -32.20
N PHE A 103 9.89 -1.12 -31.08
CA PHE A 103 9.08 0.10 -30.93
C PHE A 103 9.93 1.37 -30.65
N GLN A 104 11.22 1.37 -30.99
CA GLN A 104 12.16 2.45 -30.65
C GLN A 104 11.73 3.86 -31.07
N SER A 105 10.86 3.99 -32.07
CA SER A 105 10.35 5.28 -32.54
C SER A 105 9.08 5.75 -31.83
N THR A 106 8.45 4.90 -31.02
CA THR A 106 7.15 5.17 -30.38
C THR A 106 7.16 4.96 -28.87
N ILE A 107 8.14 4.27 -28.29
CA ILE A 107 8.22 4.07 -26.84
C ILE A 107 9.59 4.45 -26.27
N SER A 108 9.59 4.86 -25.01
CA SER A 108 10.80 5.07 -24.21
C SER A 108 10.57 4.67 -22.75
N GLY A 109 11.62 4.73 -21.93
CA GLY A 109 11.52 4.48 -20.48
C GLY A 109 11.01 3.08 -20.13
N VAL A 110 11.31 2.08 -20.96
CA VAL A 110 10.80 0.71 -20.80
C VAL A 110 11.35 0.09 -19.53
N GLN A 111 10.43 -0.45 -18.72
CA GLN A 111 10.68 -1.29 -17.57
C GLN A 111 9.73 -2.48 -17.61
N SER A 112 10.08 -3.58 -16.96
CA SER A 112 9.20 -4.75 -16.88
C SER A 112 9.39 -5.50 -15.57
N GLY A 113 8.41 -6.30 -15.21
CA GLY A 113 8.55 -7.29 -14.16
C GLY A 113 9.33 -8.50 -14.63
N ALA A 114 9.71 -9.35 -13.66
CA ALA A 114 10.36 -10.63 -13.95
C ALA A 114 9.50 -11.48 -14.91
N MET A 115 10.16 -12.38 -15.64
CA MET A 115 9.46 -13.26 -16.58
C MET A 115 8.75 -14.38 -15.85
N ILE A 116 7.52 -14.71 -16.27
CA ILE A 116 6.70 -15.80 -15.76
C ILE A 116 6.34 -16.75 -16.89
N GLN A 117 6.31 -18.05 -16.58
CA GLN A 117 6.01 -19.08 -17.57
C GLN A 117 4.55 -19.52 -17.47
N THR A 118 3.86 -19.60 -18.61
CA THR A 118 2.56 -20.25 -18.75
C THR A 118 2.56 -21.07 -20.05
N ASN A 119 2.03 -22.30 -20.02
CA ASN A 119 1.97 -23.17 -21.20
C ASN A 119 3.30 -23.29 -21.97
N SER A 120 4.42 -23.36 -21.23
CA SER A 120 5.82 -23.34 -21.74
C SER A 120 6.30 -22.03 -22.37
N ASN A 121 5.45 -21.02 -22.50
CA ASN A 121 5.79 -19.71 -23.05
C ASN A 121 6.11 -18.71 -21.94
N TRP A 122 7.06 -17.81 -22.19
CA TRP A 122 7.46 -16.78 -21.24
C TRP A 122 6.75 -15.46 -21.54
N PHE A 123 6.25 -14.82 -20.48
CA PHE A 123 5.63 -13.50 -20.53
C PHE A 123 6.25 -12.61 -19.45
N PRO A 124 6.31 -11.28 -19.66
CA PRO A 124 6.59 -10.36 -18.56
C PRO A 124 5.42 -10.36 -17.58
N ARG A 125 5.66 -10.24 -16.28
CA ARG A 125 4.59 -10.06 -15.28
C ARG A 125 3.83 -8.74 -15.45
N TRP A 126 4.57 -7.67 -15.76
CA TRP A 126 4.06 -6.35 -16.10
C TRP A 126 5.06 -5.62 -17.01
N VAL A 127 4.61 -4.58 -17.69
CA VAL A 127 5.44 -3.71 -18.54
C VAL A 127 5.02 -2.27 -18.32
N SER A 128 6.00 -1.38 -18.12
CA SER A 128 5.81 0.07 -18.02
C SER A 128 6.62 0.78 -19.09
N TRP A 129 6.04 1.80 -19.72
CA TRP A 129 6.72 2.63 -20.72
C TRP A 129 6.06 3.99 -20.85
N LYS A 130 6.75 4.91 -21.54
CA LYS A 130 6.16 6.15 -22.06
C LYS A 130 5.84 5.98 -23.54
N TYR A 131 4.65 6.41 -23.96
CA TYR A 131 4.30 6.54 -25.37
C TYR A 131 4.79 7.90 -25.90
N GLU A 132 5.73 7.88 -26.84
CA GLU A 132 6.34 9.07 -27.45
C GLU A 132 5.44 9.66 -28.55
N ALA A 133 4.25 10.12 -28.15
CA ALA A 133 3.32 10.82 -29.02
C ALA A 133 3.64 12.33 -29.08
N THR A 134 3.43 12.93 -30.25
CA THR A 134 3.51 14.39 -30.43
C THR A 134 2.16 15.05 -30.16
N ALA A 135 2.14 16.36 -29.90
CA ALA A 135 0.91 17.10 -29.59
C ALA A 135 -0.18 16.98 -30.67
N ASP A 136 0.22 16.85 -31.94
CA ASP A 136 -0.69 16.64 -33.07
C ASP A 136 -1.25 15.20 -33.17
N GLN A 137 -0.72 14.26 -32.40
CA GLN A 137 -1.12 12.85 -32.37
C GLN A 137 -2.04 12.51 -31.20
N VAL A 138 -2.19 13.42 -30.23
CA VAL A 138 -3.01 13.22 -29.03
C VAL A 138 -4.22 14.14 -29.03
N GLN A 139 -5.29 13.71 -28.38
CA GLN A 139 -6.50 14.53 -28.26
C GLN A 139 -6.28 15.77 -27.35
N ASP A 140 -5.42 15.64 -26.35
CA ASP A 140 -5.07 16.69 -25.39
C ASP A 140 -3.54 16.81 -25.30
N ASP A 141 -3.01 18.00 -25.57
CA ASP A 141 -1.56 18.26 -25.59
C ASP A 141 -0.86 17.89 -24.28
N THR A 142 -1.57 17.81 -23.16
CA THR A 142 -0.99 17.41 -21.86
C THR A 142 -0.73 15.91 -21.73
N ASP A 143 -1.24 15.10 -22.67
CA ASP A 143 -1.06 13.65 -22.71
C ASP A 143 0.27 13.24 -23.35
N VAL A 144 1.00 14.16 -24.00
CA VAL A 144 2.38 13.91 -24.49
C VAL A 144 3.34 13.54 -23.34
N ASP A 145 3.02 14.02 -22.14
CA ASP A 145 3.60 13.54 -20.91
C ASP A 145 2.68 12.45 -20.35
N ASN A 146 3.14 11.21 -20.38
CA ASN A 146 2.34 10.07 -19.95
C ASN A 146 3.19 9.00 -19.31
N GLN A 147 2.51 8.18 -18.50
CA GLN A 147 3.04 6.95 -17.96
C GLN A 147 2.01 5.84 -18.19
N ILE A 148 2.46 4.74 -18.78
CA ILE A 148 1.64 3.57 -19.05
C ILE A 148 2.25 2.40 -18.30
N ILE A 149 1.43 1.70 -17.53
CA ILE A 149 1.77 0.39 -16.98
C ILE A 149 0.65 -0.60 -17.27
N VAL A 150 1.02 -1.78 -17.75
CA VAL A 150 0.08 -2.88 -17.90
C VAL A 150 0.60 -4.15 -17.25
N TRP A 151 -0.28 -4.86 -16.57
CA TRP A 151 0.00 -6.17 -15.98
C TRP A 151 -0.50 -7.28 -16.89
N PHE A 152 0.25 -8.36 -16.88
CA PHE A 152 -0.13 -9.64 -17.46
C PHE A 152 -0.37 -10.68 -16.36
N SER A 153 0.23 -10.54 -15.18
CA SER A 153 -0.01 -11.43 -14.04
C SER A 153 -0.94 -10.80 -13.02
N ASP A 154 -2.00 -11.53 -12.64
CA ASP A 154 -2.98 -11.08 -11.64
C ASP A 154 -2.35 -10.95 -10.26
N GLU A 155 -1.41 -11.84 -9.93
CA GLU A 155 -0.69 -11.82 -8.65
C GLU A 155 0.13 -10.53 -8.49
N ASP A 156 0.83 -10.11 -9.54
CA ASP A 156 1.57 -8.84 -9.51
C ASP A 156 0.62 -7.63 -9.56
N PHE A 157 -0.49 -7.72 -10.31
CA PHE A 157 -1.51 -6.67 -10.35
C PHE A 157 -2.16 -6.43 -8.98
N ASP A 158 -2.51 -7.51 -8.28
CA ASP A 158 -3.06 -7.48 -6.91
C ASP A 158 -2.18 -6.65 -5.97
N GLN A 159 -0.86 -6.83 -6.05
CA GLN A 159 0.11 -6.25 -5.13
C GLN A 159 0.57 -4.84 -5.53
N ASP A 160 0.77 -4.60 -6.82
CA ASP A 160 1.39 -3.37 -7.32
C ASP A 160 0.40 -2.30 -7.75
N TYR A 161 -0.86 -2.63 -8.00
CA TYR A 161 -1.86 -1.64 -8.36
C TYR A 161 -2.13 -0.69 -7.18
N THR A 162 -1.85 0.59 -7.39
CA THR A 162 -1.96 1.62 -6.35
C THR A 162 -3.27 2.41 -6.40
N GLY A 163 -4.12 2.16 -7.41
CA GLY A 163 -5.41 2.83 -7.52
C GLY A 163 -6.39 2.33 -6.46
N PHE A 164 -7.19 3.26 -5.92
CA PHE A 164 -8.24 2.94 -4.97
C PHE A 164 -9.33 4.01 -4.93
N GLU A 165 -10.49 3.63 -4.39
CA GLU A 165 -11.59 4.50 -4.00
C GLU A 165 -12.12 4.05 -2.62
N ILE A 166 -12.47 5.01 -1.75
CA ILE A 166 -13.02 4.74 -0.42
C ILE A 166 -14.32 5.52 -0.26
N GLU A 167 -15.39 4.83 0.11
CA GLU A 167 -16.67 5.44 0.46
C GLU A 167 -16.95 5.24 1.94
N VAL A 168 -17.31 6.33 2.62
CA VAL A 168 -17.53 6.36 4.06
C VAL A 168 -19.01 6.19 4.36
N GLN A 169 -19.33 5.31 5.31
CA GLN A 169 -20.66 5.19 5.90
C GLN A 169 -20.60 5.47 7.42
N MET A 170 -21.12 6.62 7.80
CA MET A 170 -21.23 7.04 9.20
C MET A 170 -22.36 6.28 9.92
N PRO A 171 -22.19 5.94 11.22
CA PRO A 171 -23.23 5.24 11.99
C PRO A 171 -24.39 6.14 12.39
N ILE A 172 -24.14 7.45 12.57
CA ILE A 172 -25.14 8.46 12.91
C ILE A 172 -25.15 9.52 11.82
N GLU A 173 -26.37 9.91 11.42
CA GLU A 173 -26.62 11.07 10.59
C GLU A 173 -27.70 11.96 11.27
N PRO A 174 -27.54 13.30 11.28
CA PRO A 174 -26.42 14.06 10.72
C PRO A 174 -25.14 13.94 11.56
N ILE A 175 -23.97 13.99 10.91
CA ILE A 175 -22.64 13.90 11.55
C ILE A 175 -22.45 14.94 12.68
N ASP A 176 -23.04 16.14 12.55
CA ASP A 176 -22.99 17.19 13.58
C ASP A 176 -23.51 16.74 14.96
N THR A 177 -24.26 15.63 15.02
CA THR A 177 -24.67 15.03 16.29
C THR A 177 -23.47 14.70 17.19
N PHE A 178 -22.31 14.34 16.62
CA PHE A 178 -21.08 14.08 17.38
C PHE A 178 -20.46 15.32 18.03
N LEU A 179 -20.98 16.52 17.74
CA LEU A 179 -20.58 17.75 18.42
C LEU A 179 -21.39 18.03 19.69
N ALA A 180 -22.42 17.23 19.96
CA ALA A 180 -23.26 17.37 21.14
C ALA A 180 -22.66 16.69 22.38
N THR A 181 -23.36 16.79 23.51
CA THR A 181 -22.99 16.13 24.76
C THR A 181 -23.20 14.61 24.69
N LYS A 182 -22.53 13.87 25.57
CA LYS A 182 -22.58 12.40 25.62
C LYS A 182 -24.00 11.85 25.65
N SER A 183 -24.90 12.44 26.42
CA SER A 183 -26.29 11.95 26.51
C SER A 183 -27.04 12.04 25.18
N VAL A 184 -26.72 13.01 24.34
CA VAL A 184 -27.31 13.16 22.99
C VAL A 184 -26.70 12.13 22.04
N VAL A 185 -25.37 11.99 22.04
CA VAL A 185 -24.66 11.03 21.17
C VAL A 185 -25.01 9.60 21.52
N GLU A 186 -25.05 9.24 22.80
CA GLU A 186 -25.42 7.91 23.28
C GLU A 186 -26.85 7.54 22.85
N LYS A 187 -27.81 8.47 22.99
CA LYS A 187 -29.17 8.27 22.51
C LYS A 187 -29.26 8.12 20.99
N ALA A 188 -28.43 8.83 20.24
CA ALA A 188 -28.36 8.66 18.78
C ALA A 188 -27.77 7.29 18.42
N MET A 189 -26.77 6.83 19.17
CA MET A 189 -26.17 5.49 19.01
C MET A 189 -27.15 4.36 19.35
N GLU A 190 -28.10 4.55 20.28
CA GLU A 190 -29.19 3.58 20.50
C GLU A 190 -30.07 3.38 19.24
N GLY A 191 -30.13 4.40 18.38
CA GLY A 191 -30.81 4.32 17.09
C GLY A 191 -30.02 3.59 16.00
N PHE A 192 -28.74 3.28 16.24
CA PHE A 192 -27.93 2.52 15.29
C PHE A 192 -28.48 1.09 15.15
N ASN A 193 -28.77 0.70 13.92
CA ASN A 193 -29.26 -0.63 13.60
C ASN A 193 -28.42 -1.21 12.45
N LEU A 194 -27.84 -2.38 12.68
CA LEU A 194 -27.00 -3.08 11.70
C LEU A 194 -27.74 -3.33 10.38
N THR A 195 -29.04 -3.64 10.42
CA THR A 195 -29.83 -3.89 9.21
C THR A 195 -29.95 -2.64 8.33
N GLU A 196 -30.24 -1.48 8.93
CA GLU A 196 -30.30 -0.21 8.19
C GLU A 196 -28.91 0.23 7.73
N HIS A 197 -27.87 -0.04 8.53
CA HIS A 197 -26.49 0.22 8.13
C HIS A 197 -26.09 -0.57 6.89
N HIS A 198 -26.36 -1.87 6.85
CA HIS A 198 -26.14 -2.71 5.66
C HIS A 198 -26.96 -2.24 4.45
N LYS A 199 -28.19 -1.78 4.67
CA LYS A 199 -29.01 -1.22 3.59
C LYS A 199 -28.36 0.02 2.98
N LYS A 200 -27.86 0.96 3.80
CA LYS A 200 -27.14 2.14 3.32
C LYS A 200 -25.85 1.78 2.58
N ILE A 201 -25.10 0.80 3.07
CA ILE A 201 -23.92 0.27 2.36
C ILE A 201 -24.32 -0.25 0.97
N ASN A 202 -25.42 -1.01 0.87
CA ASN A 202 -25.91 -1.52 -0.41
C ASN A 202 -26.39 -0.40 -1.36
N GLU A 203 -26.90 0.70 -0.81
CA GLU A 203 -27.25 1.90 -1.58
C GLU A 203 -26.00 2.63 -2.08
N LEU A 204 -24.97 2.79 -1.23
CA LEU A 204 -23.69 3.42 -1.57
C LEU A 204 -22.91 2.65 -2.64
N MET A 205 -22.87 1.31 -2.54
CA MET A 205 -22.15 0.50 -3.53
C MET A 205 -22.73 0.64 -4.93
N ALA A 206 -23.99 1.07 -5.08
CA ALA A 206 -24.66 1.33 -6.36
C ALA A 206 -24.51 0.17 -7.39
N GLY A 207 -24.47 -1.07 -6.92
CA GLY A 207 -24.29 -2.27 -7.74
C GLY A 207 -22.84 -2.60 -8.15
N PHE A 208 -21.85 -1.79 -7.76
CA PHE A 208 -20.43 -2.06 -8.01
C PHE A 208 -19.86 -3.00 -6.94
N PRO A 209 -19.23 -4.12 -7.33
CA PRO A 209 -18.60 -5.04 -6.37
C PRO A 209 -17.40 -4.37 -5.69
N TYR A 210 -17.39 -4.38 -4.36
CA TYR A 210 -16.31 -3.82 -3.54
C TYR A 210 -15.21 -4.86 -3.29
N THR A 211 -14.00 -4.38 -3.02
CA THR A 211 -12.86 -5.22 -2.62
C THR A 211 -12.98 -5.65 -1.17
N ALA A 212 -13.32 -4.70 -0.29
CA ALA A 212 -13.55 -4.98 1.12
C ALA A 212 -14.54 -3.99 1.72
N ILE A 213 -15.25 -4.44 2.77
CA ILE A 213 -15.88 -3.54 3.73
C ILE A 213 -15.09 -3.69 5.03
N GLN A 214 -14.68 -2.56 5.59
CA GLN A 214 -13.95 -2.52 6.84
C GLN A 214 -14.73 -1.66 7.84
N THR A 215 -14.86 -2.14 9.08
CA THR A 215 -15.44 -1.36 10.18
C THR A 215 -14.39 -1.20 11.26
N ASN A 216 -14.03 0.04 11.54
CA ASN A 216 -13.14 0.41 12.62
C ASN A 216 -13.97 0.99 13.77
N TYR A 217 -13.49 0.76 14.99
CA TYR A 217 -14.07 1.32 16.19
C TYR A 217 -13.17 2.47 16.63
N TYR A 218 -13.75 3.67 16.72
CA TYR A 218 -13.03 4.87 17.14
C TYR A 218 -13.57 5.36 18.49
N THR A 219 -12.66 5.86 19.31
CA THR A 219 -13.04 6.51 20.56
C THR A 219 -13.54 7.93 20.28
N TRP A 220 -14.83 8.16 20.53
CA TRP A 220 -15.42 9.50 20.59
C TRP A 220 -15.21 10.09 21.97
N HIS A 221 -14.87 11.38 22.03
CA HIS A 221 -14.72 12.16 23.25
C HIS A 221 -15.71 13.33 23.28
N ASP A 222 -16.37 13.50 24.43
CA ASP A 222 -17.23 14.66 24.67
C ASP A 222 -16.41 15.96 24.67
N GLN A 223 -16.91 17.00 24.01
CA GLN A 223 -16.22 18.28 23.90
C GLN A 223 -16.08 19.02 25.23
N GLU A 224 -17.06 18.87 26.12
CA GLU A 224 -17.10 19.53 27.42
C GLU A 224 -16.33 18.71 28.47
N ASN A 225 -16.19 17.40 28.26
CA ASN A 225 -15.46 16.49 29.16
C ASN A 225 -14.74 15.37 28.40
N TYR A 226 -13.44 15.56 28.14
CA TYR A 226 -12.63 14.62 27.35
C TYR A 226 -12.60 13.18 27.91
N GLU A 227 -12.70 13.00 29.22
CA GLU A 227 -12.72 11.66 29.86
C GLU A 227 -14.04 10.92 29.63
N SER A 228 -15.07 11.62 29.17
CA SER A 228 -16.37 11.07 28.84
C SER A 228 -16.36 10.55 27.41
N THR A 229 -16.20 9.23 27.26
CA THR A 229 -16.04 8.60 25.95
C THR A 229 -17.21 7.70 25.55
N LEU A 230 -17.28 7.41 24.25
CA LEU A 230 -18.11 6.39 23.62
C LEU A 230 -17.30 5.70 22.51
N VAL A 231 -17.60 4.44 22.22
CA VAL A 231 -16.99 3.71 21.10
C VAL A 231 -17.93 3.79 19.90
N VAL A 232 -17.43 4.27 18.77
CA VAL A 232 -18.22 4.55 17.56
C VAL A 232 -17.74 3.66 16.41
N PRO A 233 -18.59 2.75 15.88
CA PRO A 233 -18.28 1.96 14.71
C PRO A 233 -18.44 2.80 13.43
N MET A 234 -17.38 2.95 12.64
CA MET A 234 -17.44 3.61 11.33
C MET A 234 -17.03 2.62 10.26
N SER A 235 -17.84 2.52 9.20
CA SER A 235 -17.57 1.59 8.11
C SER A 235 -17.10 2.33 6.87
N VAL A 236 -16.18 1.70 6.14
CA VAL A 236 -15.74 2.14 4.83
C VAL A 236 -15.91 1.01 3.81
N ILE A 237 -16.34 1.38 2.61
CA ILE A 237 -16.37 0.51 1.44
C ILE A 237 -15.12 0.84 0.62
N ILE A 238 -14.33 -0.18 0.31
CA ILE A 238 -13.02 -0.02 -0.31
C ILE A 238 -13.03 -0.72 -1.68
N TYR A 239 -12.61 0.01 -2.69
CA TYR A 239 -12.28 -0.49 -4.02
C TYR A 239 -10.77 -0.36 -4.20
N GLY A 240 -10.09 -1.47 -4.44
CA GLY A 240 -8.63 -1.52 -4.63
C GLY A 240 -7.88 -1.76 -3.33
N ARG A 241 -6.87 -2.64 -3.40
CA ARG A 241 -6.05 -3.02 -2.25
C ARG A 241 -5.38 -1.84 -1.56
N ALA A 242 -4.90 -0.87 -2.33
CA ALA A 242 -4.26 0.34 -1.81
C ALA A 242 -5.18 1.16 -0.88
N GLY A 243 -6.50 1.05 -1.03
CA GLY A 243 -7.48 1.72 -0.17
C GLY A 243 -7.58 1.11 1.24
N LYS A 244 -7.02 -0.10 1.46
CA LYS A 244 -6.86 -0.67 2.80
C LYS A 244 -5.70 -0.08 3.59
N ASN A 245 -4.97 0.87 3.01
CA ASN A 245 -3.96 1.64 3.72
C ASN A 245 -4.60 2.42 4.89
N PRO A 246 -4.12 2.27 6.13
CA PRO A 246 -4.75 2.87 7.31
C PRO A 246 -4.79 4.40 7.26
N THR A 247 -3.69 5.03 6.82
CA THR A 247 -3.63 6.48 6.58
C THR A 247 -4.69 6.91 5.56
N LYS A 248 -4.89 6.17 4.46
CA LYS A 248 -5.89 6.52 3.43
C LYS A 248 -7.33 6.37 3.95
N ILE A 249 -7.61 5.35 4.76
CA ILE A 249 -8.92 5.18 5.43
C ILE A 249 -9.20 6.37 6.35
N LYS A 250 -8.26 6.70 7.25
CA LYS A 250 -8.41 7.84 8.17
C LYS A 250 -8.54 9.17 7.44
N GLN A 251 -7.79 9.35 6.34
CA GLN A 251 -7.93 10.51 5.47
C GLN A 251 -9.33 10.61 4.86
N ALA A 252 -9.85 9.51 4.29
CA ALA A 252 -11.20 9.48 3.70
C ALA A 252 -12.29 9.78 4.75
N LEU A 253 -12.19 9.20 5.95
CA LEU A 253 -13.08 9.50 7.09
C LEU A 253 -13.02 10.98 7.46
N ARG A 254 -11.82 11.54 7.60
CA ARG A 254 -11.61 12.96 7.92
C ARG A 254 -12.22 13.88 6.88
N GLU A 255 -11.92 13.64 5.61
CA GLU A 255 -12.45 14.43 4.49
C GLU A 255 -13.98 14.34 4.43
N HIS A 256 -14.55 13.16 4.62
CA HIS A 256 -15.99 12.97 4.66
C HIS A 256 -16.66 13.72 5.82
N ILE A 257 -16.11 13.62 7.04
CA ILE A 257 -16.61 14.34 8.21
C ILE A 257 -16.57 15.84 7.95
N LEU A 258 -15.43 16.38 7.50
CA LEU A 258 -15.28 17.82 7.26
C LEU A 258 -16.18 18.34 6.13
N ALA A 259 -16.44 17.54 5.10
CA ALA A 259 -17.28 17.94 3.97
C ALA A 259 -18.79 17.91 4.28
N ASN A 260 -19.23 17.08 5.23
CA ASN A 260 -20.64 16.81 5.51
C ASN A 260 -21.08 17.28 6.92
N SER A 261 -20.28 18.11 7.58
CA SER A 261 -20.58 18.62 8.92
C SER A 261 -19.95 19.99 9.17
N SER A 262 -20.19 20.56 10.35
CA SER A 262 -19.58 21.78 10.84
C SER A 262 -18.25 21.55 11.59
N PHE A 263 -17.71 20.33 11.56
CA PHE A 263 -16.41 20.04 12.15
C PHE A 263 -15.31 20.93 11.54
N THR A 264 -14.36 21.31 12.39
CA THR A 264 -13.06 21.85 11.97
C THR A 264 -11.97 20.89 12.43
N VAL A 265 -10.78 20.94 11.81
CA VAL A 265 -9.65 20.09 12.22
C VAL A 265 -9.34 20.21 13.73
N PRO A 266 -9.28 21.41 14.35
CA PRO A 266 -9.04 21.51 15.79
C PRO A 266 -10.13 20.89 16.67
N ILE A 267 -11.39 20.89 16.21
CA ILE A 267 -12.50 20.22 16.91
C ILE A 267 -12.39 18.72 16.72
N GLY A 268 -12.10 18.26 15.49
CA GLY A 268 -11.91 16.86 15.17
C GLY A 268 -10.80 16.20 15.99
N VAL A 269 -9.67 16.87 16.20
CA VAL A 269 -8.59 16.38 17.08
C VAL A 269 -9.06 16.15 18.52
N LYS A 270 -10.03 16.94 19.01
CA LYS A 270 -10.58 16.75 20.36
C LYS A 270 -11.61 15.63 20.42
N VAL A 271 -12.48 15.54 19.41
CA VAL A 271 -13.65 14.64 19.41
C VAL A 271 -13.31 13.24 18.91
N PHE A 272 -12.51 13.13 17.85
CA PHE A 272 -12.05 11.88 17.23
C PHE A 272 -10.53 11.94 16.98
N PRO A 273 -9.70 12.01 18.03
CA PRO A 273 -8.24 12.12 17.88
C PRO A 273 -7.67 11.05 16.95
N GLU A 274 -8.12 9.80 17.06
CA GLU A 274 -7.62 8.65 16.28
C GLU A 274 -7.81 8.78 14.75
N ILE A 275 -8.74 9.62 14.30
CA ILE A 275 -9.01 9.93 12.88
C ILE A 275 -8.25 11.20 12.44
N PHE A 276 -8.18 12.19 13.33
CA PHE A 276 -7.61 13.51 13.04
C PHE A 276 -6.11 13.62 13.30
N THR A 277 -5.53 12.67 14.03
CA THR A 277 -4.09 12.45 14.20
C THR A 277 -3.73 11.03 13.76
N THR A 278 -2.44 10.76 13.56
CA THR A 278 -1.98 9.42 13.17
C THR A 278 -0.94 8.91 14.16
N THR A 279 -1.31 7.90 14.95
CA THR A 279 -0.33 7.11 15.69
C THR A 279 0.33 6.14 14.71
N LYS A 280 1.64 6.29 14.52
CA LYS A 280 2.44 5.50 13.57
C LYS A 280 3.80 5.11 14.13
N PHE A 281 4.31 3.99 13.65
CA PHE A 281 5.69 3.54 13.86
C PHE A 281 6.36 3.22 12.53
N THR A 282 7.49 3.86 12.27
CA THR A 282 8.33 3.58 11.09
C THR A 282 9.43 2.61 11.47
N MET A 283 9.46 1.45 10.83
CA MET A 283 10.43 0.39 11.05
C MET A 283 11.39 0.32 9.88
N VAL A 284 12.68 0.39 10.19
CA VAL A 284 13.80 0.44 9.23
C VAL A 284 14.68 -0.79 9.45
N PRO A 285 14.45 -1.89 8.70
CA PRO A 285 15.19 -3.11 8.91
C PRO A 285 16.61 -3.07 8.35
N GLY A 286 17.52 -3.80 9.01
CA GLY A 286 18.92 -3.98 8.61
C GLY A 286 19.11 -4.82 7.36
N TRP A 287 18.37 -4.56 6.27
CA TRP A 287 18.30 -5.39 5.07
C TRP A 287 19.62 -5.66 4.36
N LYS A 288 20.66 -4.85 4.62
CA LYS A 288 22.01 -5.01 4.06
C LYS A 288 23.04 -5.53 5.06
N ILE A 289 22.67 -5.66 6.34
CA ILE A 289 23.59 -6.07 7.41
C ILE A 289 23.49 -7.59 7.56
N ARG A 290 24.47 -8.31 7.03
CA ARG A 290 24.51 -9.77 7.00
C ARG A 290 25.37 -10.32 8.13
N GLY A 291 24.85 -11.32 8.83
CA GLY A 291 25.61 -12.11 9.80
C GLY A 291 26.26 -13.31 9.13
N ILE A 292 25.50 -14.00 8.27
CA ILE A 292 25.96 -15.15 7.48
C ILE A 292 25.60 -14.86 6.01
N PRO A 293 26.58 -14.84 5.09
CA PRO A 293 26.34 -14.58 3.67
C PRO A 293 25.55 -15.71 3.00
N ASN A 294 25.08 -15.48 1.77
CA ASN A 294 24.45 -16.52 0.97
C ASN A 294 25.48 -17.61 0.65
N GLU A 295 25.11 -18.88 0.82
CA GLU A 295 25.80 -20.02 0.22
C GLU A 295 25.01 -20.47 -1.02
N GLU A 296 25.60 -21.25 -1.93
CA GLU A 296 25.00 -21.63 -3.24
C GLU A 296 23.54 -22.12 -3.11
N ASP A 297 23.19 -22.80 -2.02
CA ASP A 297 21.87 -23.38 -1.77
C ASP A 297 21.15 -22.84 -0.50
N VAL A 298 21.76 -21.90 0.25
CA VAL A 298 21.22 -21.43 1.54
C VAL A 298 21.11 -19.91 1.59
N ALA A 299 19.88 -19.45 1.83
CA ALA A 299 19.60 -18.02 2.01
C ALA A 299 20.34 -17.45 3.22
N ALA A 300 20.89 -16.25 3.05
CA ALA A 300 21.63 -15.54 4.06
C ALA A 300 20.81 -15.26 5.33
N LEU A 301 21.51 -15.15 6.45
CA LEU A 301 20.96 -14.68 7.71
C LEU A 301 21.42 -13.24 7.98
N TYR A 302 20.50 -12.42 8.47
CA TYR A 302 20.79 -11.05 8.86
C TYR A 302 21.57 -11.02 10.17
N SER A 303 22.30 -9.93 10.39
CA SER A 303 22.88 -9.66 11.70
C SER A 303 21.85 -8.92 12.56
N PRO A 304 21.59 -9.37 13.80
CA PRO A 304 20.76 -8.61 14.72
C PRO A 304 21.51 -7.42 15.35
N ILE A 305 22.81 -7.30 15.07
CA ILE A 305 23.69 -6.25 15.61
C ILE A 305 23.72 -5.10 14.61
N LEU A 306 22.99 -4.03 14.91
CA LEU A 306 22.92 -2.83 14.08
C LEU A 306 24.03 -1.83 14.48
N PRO A 307 24.89 -1.38 13.56
CA PRO A 307 25.88 -0.34 13.83
C PRO A 307 25.22 0.97 14.26
N TYR A 308 25.82 1.72 15.19
CA TYR A 308 25.30 3.01 15.64
C TYR A 308 25.03 4.00 14.48
N ASP A 309 25.90 3.99 13.47
CA ASP A 309 25.76 4.80 12.27
C ASP A 309 24.46 4.51 11.49
N PHE A 310 24.02 3.24 11.46
CA PHE A 310 22.73 2.86 10.87
C PHE A 310 21.55 3.54 11.58
N TRP A 311 21.60 3.59 12.92
CA TRP A 311 20.56 4.26 13.72
C TRP A 311 20.51 5.75 13.42
N VAL A 312 21.65 6.43 13.43
CA VAL A 312 21.73 7.87 13.14
C VAL A 312 21.16 8.19 11.76
N LYS A 313 21.47 7.36 10.75
CA LYS A 313 20.95 7.52 9.39
C LYS A 313 19.44 7.28 9.30
N ALA A 314 18.94 6.23 9.96
CA ALA A 314 17.51 5.93 10.00
C ALA A 314 16.71 7.08 10.63
N ILE A 315 17.17 7.59 11.78
CA ILE A 315 16.54 8.72 12.48
C ILE A 315 16.60 9.98 11.60
N THR A 316 17.74 10.26 10.96
CA THR A 316 17.89 11.45 10.11
C THR A 316 16.97 11.41 8.88
N LYS A 317 16.70 10.23 8.33
CA LYS A 317 15.84 10.09 7.15
C LYS A 317 14.35 10.05 7.49
N PHE A 318 13.98 9.39 8.58
CA PHE A 318 12.57 9.05 8.87
C PHE A 318 12.04 9.60 10.20
N GLY A 319 12.89 10.23 11.01
CA GLY A 319 12.54 10.89 12.26
C GLY A 319 13.00 12.34 12.30
N GLU A 320 13.03 12.91 13.50
CA GLU A 320 13.42 14.30 13.73
C GLU A 320 14.39 14.38 14.92
N TRP A 321 15.39 15.24 14.81
CA TRP A 321 16.36 15.51 15.88
C TRP A 321 15.96 16.76 16.66
N SER A 322 16.11 16.71 17.98
CA SER A 322 15.91 17.88 18.85
C SER A 322 16.90 18.99 18.51
N ASP A 323 16.41 20.22 18.40
CA ASP A 323 17.28 21.38 18.30
C ASP A 323 18.15 21.53 19.55
N GLN A 324 19.46 21.66 19.33
CA GLN A 324 20.40 21.95 20.40
C GLN A 324 20.66 23.45 20.49
N SER A 325 20.54 24.00 21.70
CA SER A 325 20.97 25.35 22.02
C SER A 325 22.49 25.52 21.88
N VAL A 326 22.96 26.76 21.77
CA VAL A 326 24.41 27.07 21.72
C VAL A 326 25.14 26.53 22.94
N ALA A 327 24.52 26.57 24.12
CA ALA A 327 25.10 26.05 25.35
C ALA A 327 25.26 24.52 25.31
N GLU A 328 24.28 23.79 24.77
CA GLU A 328 24.31 22.32 24.64
C GLU A 328 25.34 21.85 23.62
N ARG A 329 25.49 22.59 22.51
CA ARG A 329 26.56 22.33 21.53
C ARG A 329 27.94 22.53 22.14
N ASN A 330 28.10 23.58 22.95
CA ASN A 330 29.37 23.90 23.61
C ASN A 330 29.72 22.94 24.76
N SER A 331 28.75 22.18 25.28
CA SER A 331 28.96 21.20 26.35
C SER A 331 29.11 19.76 25.84
N ASN A 332 29.21 19.54 24.52
CA ASN A 332 29.21 18.22 23.89
C ASN A 332 27.98 17.36 24.26
N THR A 333 26.83 18.00 24.48
CA THR A 333 25.58 17.26 24.69
C THR A 333 25.25 16.50 23.41
N VAL A 334 24.90 15.22 23.51
CA VAL A 334 24.49 14.41 22.36
C VAL A 334 23.06 14.80 21.97
N SER A 335 22.83 15.09 20.69
CA SER A 335 21.48 15.37 20.19
C SER A 335 20.60 14.14 20.39
N LYS A 336 19.34 14.35 20.75
CA LYS A 336 18.36 13.28 20.94
C LYS A 336 17.28 13.37 19.87
N PRO A 337 16.66 12.26 19.47
CA PRO A 337 15.46 12.32 18.65
C PRO A 337 14.33 13.05 19.40
N THR A 338 13.41 13.68 18.68
CA THR A 338 12.23 14.34 19.27
C THR A 338 11.19 13.35 19.77
N THR A 339 11.17 12.14 19.18
CA THR A 339 10.28 11.03 19.51
C THR A 339 11.07 9.83 20.02
N ASP A 340 10.35 8.82 20.54
CA ASP A 340 10.98 7.57 20.96
C ASP A 340 11.59 6.81 19.77
N VAL A 341 12.75 6.22 20.00
CA VAL A 341 13.46 5.37 19.03
C VAL A 341 14.00 4.14 19.76
N THR A 342 13.62 2.96 19.30
CA THR A 342 14.03 1.67 19.88
C THR A 342 14.48 0.71 18.77
N ASP A 343 15.08 -0.42 19.13
CA ASP A 343 15.20 -1.55 18.23
C ASP A 343 14.11 -2.61 18.46
N LEU A 344 13.88 -3.40 17.42
CA LEU A 344 12.98 -4.54 17.44
C LEU A 344 13.70 -5.73 16.80
N PRO A 345 14.43 -6.54 17.57
CA PRO A 345 14.99 -7.79 17.06
C PRO A 345 13.85 -8.75 16.73
N THR A 346 14.03 -9.58 15.71
CA THR A 346 13.02 -10.56 15.28
C THR A 346 13.64 -11.94 15.12
N VAL A 347 12.83 -12.98 15.31
CA VAL A 347 13.24 -14.36 15.02
C VAL A 347 13.32 -14.65 13.51
N TYR A 348 12.79 -13.75 12.68
CA TYR A 348 12.79 -13.89 11.23
C TYR A 348 14.21 -13.65 10.67
N LYS A 349 14.87 -14.73 10.25
CA LYS A 349 16.24 -14.72 9.68
C LYS A 349 17.26 -13.92 10.53
N SER A 350 17.07 -13.85 11.85
CA SER A 350 17.89 -13.08 12.79
C SER A 350 17.97 -11.57 12.49
N LEU A 351 16.91 -11.00 11.89
CA LEU A 351 16.85 -9.59 11.51
C LEU A 351 16.54 -8.69 12.72
N ASN A 352 17.21 -7.55 12.79
CA ASN A 352 16.87 -6.43 13.67
C ASN A 352 16.51 -5.19 12.84
N MET A 353 15.75 -4.26 13.43
CA MET A 353 15.32 -3.02 12.83
C MET A 353 15.29 -1.89 13.83
N VAL A 354 15.50 -0.67 13.36
CA VAL A 354 15.25 0.55 14.14
C VAL A 354 13.78 0.92 13.98
N VAL A 355 13.11 1.21 15.10
CA VAL A 355 11.72 1.66 15.13
C VAL A 355 11.66 3.09 15.63
N ILE A 356 11.01 3.95 14.86
CA ILE A 356 10.90 5.39 15.11
C ILE A 356 9.42 5.71 15.33
N SER A 357 9.09 6.29 16.50
CA SER A 357 7.74 6.76 16.80
C SER A 357 7.39 8.02 16.01
N GLY A 358 6.13 8.13 15.59
CA GLY A 358 5.61 9.33 14.95
C GLY A 358 5.44 10.51 15.94
N PRO A 359 5.63 11.76 15.48
CA PRO A 359 5.52 12.95 16.34
C PRO A 359 4.09 13.26 16.80
N GLU A 360 3.09 12.71 16.11
CA GLU A 360 1.66 12.88 16.42
C GLU A 360 1.06 11.67 17.15
N ASN A 361 1.90 10.75 17.67
CA ASN A 361 1.43 9.58 18.36
C ASN A 361 0.56 9.96 19.58
N ASP A 362 -0.52 9.21 19.79
CA ASP A 362 -1.33 9.32 21.00
C ASP A 362 -0.44 9.13 22.23
N THR A 363 -0.63 9.94 23.26
CA THR A 363 0.20 9.90 24.47
C THR A 363 0.16 8.56 25.20
N ARG A 364 -0.87 7.74 24.96
CA ARG A 364 -1.02 6.38 25.50
C ARG A 364 -0.33 5.31 24.65
N LYS A 365 0.13 5.66 23.44
CA LYS A 365 0.73 4.79 22.42
C LYS A 365 1.96 5.47 21.80
N ASN A 366 2.73 6.19 22.63
CA ASN A 366 3.82 7.03 22.17
C ASN A 366 5.10 6.24 21.91
N THR A 367 5.27 5.12 22.62
CA THR A 367 6.39 4.19 22.45
C THR A 367 5.91 2.84 21.94
N LEU A 368 6.80 2.09 21.29
CA LEU A 368 6.48 0.72 20.85
C LEU A 368 6.23 -0.21 22.04
N HIS A 369 6.89 0.06 23.17
CA HIS A 369 6.69 -0.72 24.39
C HIS A 369 5.31 -0.51 25.01
N GLU A 370 4.71 0.67 24.87
CA GLU A 370 3.33 0.92 25.31
C GLU A 370 2.32 0.18 24.44
N THR A 371 2.59 0.03 23.13
CA THR A 371 1.70 -0.71 22.23
C THR A 371 1.89 -2.23 22.32
N LEU A 372 3.09 -2.69 22.65
CA LEU A 372 3.46 -4.11 22.73
C LEU A 372 4.24 -4.41 24.04
N PRO A 373 3.59 -4.28 25.22
CA PRO A 373 4.28 -4.31 26.51
C PRO A 373 4.91 -5.66 26.88
N ASP A 374 4.38 -6.76 26.33
CA ASP A 374 4.84 -8.12 26.60
C ASP A 374 5.44 -8.80 25.36
N TYR A 375 5.91 -8.02 24.39
CA TYR A 375 6.74 -8.53 23.31
C TYR A 375 7.98 -9.23 23.88
N ALA A 376 8.24 -10.45 23.41
CA ALA A 376 9.47 -11.18 23.69
C ALA A 376 9.99 -11.84 22.41
N LEU A 377 11.32 -11.92 22.27
CA LEU A 377 11.99 -12.53 21.13
C LEU A 377 11.90 -14.07 21.22
N ILE A 378 10.71 -14.60 20.93
CA ILE A 378 10.38 -16.02 21.04
C ILE A 378 9.81 -16.50 19.71
N ALA A 379 10.24 -17.68 19.25
CA ALA A 379 9.72 -18.27 18.02
C ALA A 379 8.24 -18.66 18.17
N THR A 380 7.46 -18.55 17.10
CA THR A 380 6.03 -18.91 17.10
C THR A 380 5.76 -20.40 17.36
N THR A 381 6.79 -21.25 17.19
CA THR A 381 6.77 -22.67 17.51
C THR A 381 7.11 -22.99 18.97
N ASN A 382 7.58 -22.02 19.75
CA ASN A 382 7.91 -22.21 21.15
C ASN A 382 6.63 -22.14 22.02
N PRO A 383 6.37 -23.11 22.90
CA PRO A 383 5.22 -23.10 23.81
C PRO A 383 5.06 -21.84 24.66
N ASP A 384 6.17 -21.15 24.99
CA ASP A 384 6.14 -19.91 25.77
C ASP A 384 5.45 -18.74 25.05
N ILE A 385 5.18 -18.83 23.73
CA ILE A 385 4.41 -17.80 23.03
C ILE A 385 3.01 -17.60 23.64
N ALA A 386 2.45 -18.63 24.26
CA ALA A 386 1.16 -18.56 24.96
C ALA A 386 1.18 -17.65 26.20
N ARG A 387 2.36 -17.16 26.62
CA ARG A 387 2.53 -16.21 27.72
C ARG A 387 2.41 -14.76 27.27
N MET A 388 2.52 -14.49 25.96
CA MET A 388 2.22 -13.18 25.39
C MET A 388 0.71 -12.97 25.36
N SER A 389 0.30 -11.73 25.46
CA SER A 389 -1.08 -11.30 25.31
C SER A 389 -1.57 -11.69 23.93
N LYS A 390 -2.88 -11.99 23.86
CA LYS A 390 -3.55 -12.22 22.57
C LYS A 390 -3.27 -11.06 21.60
N SER A 391 -3.26 -9.83 22.13
CA SER A 391 -3.04 -8.63 21.33
C SER A 391 -1.68 -8.63 20.63
N THR A 392 -0.61 -8.90 21.37
CA THR A 392 0.74 -9.02 20.81
C THR A 392 0.85 -10.19 19.84
N THR A 393 0.21 -11.33 20.09
CA THR A 393 0.26 -12.47 19.15
C THR A 393 -0.46 -12.20 17.84
N GLU A 394 -1.58 -11.47 17.86
CA GLU A 394 -2.30 -11.05 16.65
C GLU A 394 -1.50 -10.02 15.87
N TRP A 395 -0.88 -9.06 16.57
CA TRP A 395 0.03 -8.10 15.97
C TRP A 395 1.22 -8.80 15.28
N LEU A 396 1.84 -9.78 15.94
CA LEU A 396 2.96 -10.55 15.40
C LEU A 396 2.61 -11.24 14.07
N ALA A 397 1.37 -11.73 13.94
CA ALA A 397 0.91 -12.38 12.70
C ALA A 397 0.92 -11.41 11.51
N LEU A 398 0.38 -10.19 11.70
CA LEU A 398 0.40 -9.13 10.68
C LEU A 398 1.83 -8.62 10.43
N PHE A 399 2.60 -8.42 11.50
CA PHE A 399 3.98 -7.97 11.43
C PHE A 399 4.85 -8.91 10.60
N PHE A 400 4.79 -10.22 10.82
CA PHE A 400 5.59 -11.17 10.02
C PHE A 400 5.14 -11.22 8.55
N GLN A 401 3.84 -11.11 8.27
CA GLN A 401 3.37 -11.01 6.87
C GLN A 401 3.92 -9.76 6.18
N ALA A 402 3.84 -8.61 6.85
CA ALA A 402 4.40 -7.36 6.34
C ALA A 402 5.94 -7.39 6.23
N LEU A 403 6.62 -8.08 7.14
CA LEU A 403 8.08 -8.19 7.12
C LEU A 403 8.57 -9.07 5.97
N ILE A 404 7.90 -10.20 5.73
CA ILE A 404 8.18 -11.08 4.57
C ILE A 404 7.91 -10.30 3.28
N ALA A 405 6.78 -9.59 3.20
CA ALA A 405 6.46 -8.73 2.08
C ALA A 405 7.49 -7.61 1.87
N ALA A 406 8.06 -7.05 2.95
CA ALA A 406 9.10 -6.03 2.85
C ALA A 406 10.46 -6.59 2.41
N GLU A 407 10.75 -7.86 2.68
CA GLU A 407 11.96 -8.52 2.18
C GLU A 407 11.82 -8.94 0.71
N GLU A 408 10.66 -9.50 0.34
CA GLU A 408 10.38 -10.10 -0.95
C GLU A 408 9.70 -9.09 -1.88
N TYR A 409 10.15 -8.99 -3.13
CA TYR A 409 9.53 -8.05 -4.08
C TYR A 409 8.09 -8.44 -4.42
N HIS A 410 7.76 -9.74 -4.31
CA HIS A 410 6.44 -10.31 -4.56
C HIS A 410 6.21 -11.48 -3.59
N PRO A 411 5.80 -11.22 -2.35
CA PRO A 411 5.44 -12.27 -1.41
C PRO A 411 4.25 -13.06 -1.99
N TYR A 412 4.36 -14.39 -2.03
CA TYR A 412 3.25 -15.25 -2.43
C TYR A 412 2.05 -15.00 -1.51
N GLN A 413 0.92 -14.55 -2.07
CA GLN A 413 -0.37 -14.37 -1.38
C GLN A 413 -0.28 -13.64 -0.02
N THR A 414 -0.06 -12.33 -0.01
CA THR A 414 -0.20 -11.53 1.22
C THR A 414 -1.65 -11.23 1.54
N SER A 415 -2.00 -11.24 2.83
CA SER A 415 -3.31 -10.78 3.29
C SER A 415 -3.59 -9.35 2.80
N LEU A 416 -4.84 -9.08 2.42
CA LEU A 416 -5.33 -7.73 2.11
C LEU A 416 -5.12 -6.72 3.26
N ASP A 417 -4.83 -7.18 4.48
CA ASP A 417 -4.50 -6.32 5.63
C ASP A 417 -3.08 -5.75 5.58
N VAL A 418 -2.23 -6.27 4.68
CA VAL A 418 -0.87 -5.80 4.42
C VAL A 418 -0.83 -5.17 3.03
N VAL A 419 -0.48 -3.89 2.99
CA VAL A 419 -0.59 -3.04 1.81
C VAL A 419 0.72 -2.34 1.51
N LYS A 420 1.08 -2.24 0.24
CA LYS A 420 2.23 -1.44 -0.22
C LYS A 420 1.88 0.05 -0.19
N LEU A 421 2.76 0.84 0.42
CA LEU A 421 2.69 2.31 0.46
C LEU A 421 3.94 2.87 -0.21
N VAL A 422 3.77 3.55 -1.35
CA VAL A 422 4.84 4.35 -1.96
C VAL A 422 4.86 5.72 -1.30
N ASP A 423 6.04 6.19 -0.90
CA ASP A 423 6.20 7.54 -0.34
C ASP A 423 5.94 8.59 -1.43
N GLU A 424 5.01 9.50 -1.18
CA GLU A 424 4.62 10.54 -2.14
C GLU A 424 5.74 11.56 -2.38
N ALA A 425 6.61 11.79 -1.38
CA ALA A 425 7.72 12.74 -1.47
C ALA A 425 8.99 12.11 -2.06
N ASP A 426 9.16 10.79 -1.90
CA ASP A 426 10.34 10.06 -2.37
C ASP A 426 9.93 8.65 -2.88
N PRO A 427 9.48 8.53 -4.14
CA PRO A 427 8.95 7.27 -4.68
C PRO A 427 9.94 6.10 -4.69
N ASP A 428 11.24 6.36 -4.56
CA ASP A 428 12.27 5.34 -4.37
C ASP A 428 12.19 4.67 -2.99
N ASN A 429 11.42 5.24 -2.06
CA ASN A 429 11.11 4.65 -0.75
C ASN A 429 9.66 4.17 -0.72
N TYR A 430 9.50 2.92 -0.30
CA TYR A 430 8.19 2.33 -0.16
C TYR A 430 8.17 1.36 1.02
N PHE A 431 7.00 1.24 1.61
CA PHE A 431 6.77 0.52 2.84
C PHE A 431 5.71 -0.55 2.62
N TRP A 432 5.74 -1.57 3.46
CA TRP A 432 4.58 -2.42 3.69
C TRP A 432 3.94 -2.01 5.00
N VAL A 433 2.65 -1.73 4.94
CA VAL A 433 1.91 -1.15 6.05
C VAL A 433 0.76 -2.05 6.47
N PHE A 434 0.48 -2.05 7.77
CA PHE A 434 -0.70 -2.67 8.35
C PHE A 434 -1.19 -1.83 9.53
N GLU A 435 -2.48 -1.95 9.86
CA GLU A 435 -3.05 -1.38 11.08
C GLU A 435 -3.25 -2.46 12.13
N TYR A 436 -3.00 -2.11 13.38
CA TYR A 436 -3.47 -2.90 14.51
C TYR A 436 -3.82 -1.97 15.66
N ASP A 437 -5.04 -2.13 16.20
CA ASP A 437 -5.57 -1.29 17.29
C ASP A 437 -5.46 0.22 16.99
N ASN A 438 -5.91 0.64 15.80
CA ASN A 438 -5.85 2.01 15.27
C ASN A 438 -4.43 2.63 15.21
N VAL A 439 -3.38 1.82 15.31
CA VAL A 439 -1.97 2.20 15.13
C VAL A 439 -1.48 1.69 13.79
N GLU A 440 -0.82 2.57 13.03
CA GLU A 440 -0.20 2.19 11.77
C GLU A 440 1.26 1.78 11.96
N TYR A 441 1.62 0.63 11.41
CA TYR A 441 3.01 0.14 11.41
C TYR A 441 3.51 0.10 9.98
N ARG A 442 4.66 0.72 9.72
CA ARG A 442 5.27 0.80 8.38
C ARG A 442 6.62 0.13 8.38
N ILE A 443 6.80 -0.89 7.54
CA ILE A 443 8.08 -1.60 7.39
C ILE A 443 8.69 -1.18 6.06
N LEU A 444 9.88 -0.58 6.11
CA LEU A 444 10.59 -0.14 4.92
C LEU A 444 11.00 -1.35 4.08
N SER A 445 10.75 -1.29 2.77
CA SER A 445 11.10 -2.37 1.85
C SER A 445 12.61 -2.50 1.63
N ARG A 446 13.07 -3.73 1.37
CA ARG A 446 14.45 -4.04 1.00
C ARG A 446 14.94 -3.32 -0.24
N LYS A 447 14.08 -3.02 -1.23
CA LYS A 447 14.49 -2.29 -2.44
C LYS A 447 14.47 -0.78 -2.28
N SER A 448 14.02 -0.25 -1.14
CA SER A 448 13.97 1.19 -0.94
C SER A 448 15.35 1.82 -0.90
N LYS A 449 15.52 2.96 -1.58
CA LYS A 449 16.79 3.70 -1.65
C LYS A 449 16.78 4.89 -0.69
N TRP A 450 16.86 4.58 0.60
CA TRP A 450 16.69 5.59 1.65
C TRP A 450 17.99 6.21 2.17
N TYR A 451 19.13 5.63 1.81
CA TYR A 451 20.46 6.13 2.17
C TYR A 451 21.46 5.85 1.04
N THR A 452 22.24 6.87 0.65
CA THR A 452 23.34 6.74 -0.32
C THR A 452 24.33 5.70 0.18
N GLU A 453 24.73 4.81 -0.72
CA GLU A 453 25.48 3.58 -0.45
C GLU A 453 26.58 3.76 0.61
N ILE A 454 26.56 2.89 1.64
CA ILE A 454 27.83 2.45 2.22
C ILE A 454 28.55 1.82 1.04
N ASP A 455 29.72 2.36 0.75
CA ASP A 455 30.58 2.07 -0.39
C ASP A 455 30.47 0.64 -0.92
N GLU A 456 30.49 0.54 -2.25
CA GLU A 456 30.93 -0.64 -2.97
C GLU A 456 32.15 -1.26 -2.25
N GLU A 457 31.96 -2.43 -1.63
CA GLU A 457 32.94 -3.52 -1.57
C GLU A 457 32.23 -4.87 -1.66
#